data_AF-A0A520ARU1-F1
#
_entry.id   AF-A0A520ARU1-F1
#
_cell.length_a   1.000
_cell.length_b   1.000
_cell.length_c   1.000
_cell.angle_alpha   90.00
_cell.angle_beta   90.00
_cell.angle_gamma   90.00
#
_symmetry.space_group_name_H-M   'P 1'
#
loop_
_entity.id
_entity.type
_entity.pdbx_description
1 polymer ?
#
loop_
_entity_poly.entity_id
_entity_poly.type
_entity_poly.pdbx_seq_one_letter_code
_entity_poly.pdbx_strand_id
1 'polypeptide(L)' 'MTDLKTIIGVAAGVLTAISALPQIVKVLKTKNVKAVSPVTYVVLLAGNGMWVWYGILLDDLPITIT' A
#
# COMPACT_ATOMS: atom_id res chain seq x y z
N MET A 1 -26.15 3.05 -0.03
CA MET A 1 -25.16 2.88 1.08
C MET A 1 -23.80 2.34 0.56
N THR A 2 -23.52 2.44 -0.74
CA THR A 2 -22.38 1.84 -1.44
C THR A 2 -21.32 2.87 -1.85
N ASP A 3 -21.69 4.12 -2.16
CA ASP A 3 -20.75 5.09 -2.73
C ASP A 3 -19.68 5.57 -1.74
N LEU A 4 -20.06 5.86 -0.50
CA LEU A 4 -19.11 6.37 0.50
C LEU A 4 -18.05 5.33 0.87
N LYS A 5 -18.43 4.05 0.98
CA LYS A 5 -17.49 2.96 1.27
C LYS A 5 -16.47 2.79 0.15
N THR A 6 -16.94 2.79 -1.10
CA THR A 6 -16.09 2.70 -2.29
C THR A 6 -15.12 3.89 -2.37
N ILE A 7 -15.61 5.12 -2.16
CA ILE A 7 -14.77 6.33 -2.19
C ILE A 7 -13.69 6.27 -1.11
N ILE A 8 -14.05 5.89 0.12
CA ILE A 8 -13.09 5.78 1.23
C ILE A 8 -12.07 4.67 0.96
N GLY A 9 -12.50 3.51 0.48
CA GLY A 9 -11.59 2.39 0.19
C GLY A 9 -10.61 2.72 -0.93
N VAL A 10 -11.09 3.31 -2.03
CA VAL A 10 -10.22 3.78 -3.12
C VAL A 10 -9.27 4.88 -2.64
N ALA A 11 -9.75 5.85 -1.86
CA ALA A 11 -8.90 6.90 -1.30
C ALA A 11 -7.84 6.33 -0.36
N ALA A 12 -8.20 5.36 0.48
CA ALA A 12 -7.26 4.66 1.36
C ALA A 12 -6.18 3.91 0.57
N GLY A 13 -6.55 3.23 -0.52
CA GLY A 13 -5.61 2.59 -1.44
C GLY A 13 -4.65 3.57 -2.08
N VAL A 14 -5.17 4.66 -2.65
CA VAL A 14 -4.35 5.71 -3.27
C VAL A 14 -3.38 6.33 -2.27
N LEU A 15 -3.84 6.67 -1.06
CA LEU A 15 -2.98 7.21 -0.01
C LEU A 15 -1.91 6.22 0.43
N THR A 16 -2.25 4.94 0.55
CA THR A 16 -1.32 3.86 0.92
C THR A 16 -0.25 3.68 -0.15
N ALA A 17 -0.64 3.62 -1.43
CA ALA A 17 0.29 3.53 -2.55
C ALA A 17 1.26 4.72 -2.63
N ILE A 18 0.74 5.94 -2.43
CA ILE A 18 1.56 7.16 -2.48
C ILE A 18 2.44 7.32 -1.22
N SER A 19 2.09 6.71 -0.09
CA SER A 19 2.85 6.82 1.17
C SER A 19 4.31 6.36 1.05
N ALA A 20 4.61 5.44 0.14
CA ALA A 20 5.96 4.95 -0.12
C ALA A 20 6.80 5.93 -0.97
N LEU A 21 6.18 6.82 -1.76
CA LEU A 21 6.88 7.74 -2.67
C LEU A 21 7.86 8.67 -1.94
N PRO A 22 7.48 9.37 -0.84
CA PRO A 22 8.41 10.25 -0.13
C PRO A 22 9.68 9.52 0.33
N GLN A 23 9.52 8.28 0.81
CA GLN A 23 10.64 7.47 1.26
C GLN A 23 11.53 7.02 0.10
N ILE A 24 10.95 6.61 -1.03
CA ILE A 24 11.67 6.28 -2.27
C ILE A 24 12.44 7.52 -2.77
N VAL A 25 11.78 8.67 -2.87
CA VAL A 25 12.40 9.94 -3.30
C VAL A 25 13.55 10.32 -2.38
N LYS A 26 13.38 10.18 -1.06
CA LYS A 26 14.45 10.45 -0.08
C LYS A 26 15.65 9.53 -0.27
N VAL A 27 15.42 8.23 -0.45
CA VAL A 27 16.49 7.25 -0.72
C VAL A 27 17.23 7.58 -2.01
N LEU A 28 16.51 7.89 -3.09
CA LEU A 28 17.11 8.26 -4.38
C LEU A 28 17.92 9.56 -4.30
N LYS A 29 17.43 10.58 -3.58
CA LYS A 29 18.14 11.86 -3.39
C LYS A 29 19.37 11.73 -2.49
N THR A 30 19.26 11.03 -1.37
CA THR A 30 20.34 10.93 -0.38
C THR A 30 21.35 9.82 -0.69
N LYS A 31 21.00 8.91 -1.61
CA LYS A 31 21.73 7.66 -1.90
C LYS A 31 22.07 6.85 -0.64
N ASN A 32 21.30 7.02 0.43
CA ASN A 32 21.56 6.40 1.72
C ASN A 32 20.37 5.52 2.13
N VAL A 33 20.61 4.21 2.09
CA VAL A 33 19.66 3.18 2.50
C VAL A 33 19.93 2.64 3.91
N LYS A 34 21.00 3.09 4.59
CA LYS A 34 21.42 2.52 5.89
C LYS A 34 20.39 2.72 7.00
N ALA A 35 19.56 3.75 6.90
CA ALA A 35 18.48 4.02 7.86
C ALA A 35 17.19 3.25 7.55
N VAL A 36 17.16 2.46 6.48
CA VAL A 36 15.96 1.80 5.97
C VAL A 36 16.10 0.30 6.11
N SER A 37 15.27 -0.32 6.94
CA SER A 37 15.29 -1.77 7.14
C SER A 37 14.67 -2.50 5.93
N PRO A 38 15.40 -3.44 5.29
CA PRO A 38 14.84 -4.27 4.21
C PRO A 38 13.67 -5.13 4.69
N VAL A 39 13.69 -5.55 5.96
CA VAL A 39 12.65 -6.37 6.57
C VAL A 39 11.30 -5.66 6.53
N THR A 40 11.29 -4.34 6.76
CA THR A 40 10.07 -3.53 6.69
C THR A 40 9.37 -3.67 5.34
N TYR A 41 10.12 -3.66 4.24
CA TYR A 41 9.57 -3.78 2.89
C TYR A 41 9.12 -5.20 2.55
N VAL A 42 9.83 -6.22 3.06
CA VAL A 42 9.42 -7.62 2.88
C VAL A 42 8.09 -7.90 3.58
N VAL A 43 7.94 -7.44 4.84
CA VAL A 43 6.68 -7.59 5.59
C VAL A 43 5.55 -6.80 4.93
N LEU A 44 5.82 -5.57 4.45
CA LEU A 44 4.84 -4.78 3.68
C LEU A 44 4.39 -5.49 2.40
N LEU A 45 5.32 -6.06 1.64
CA LEU A 45 5.01 -6.79 0.42
C LEU A 45 4.13 -8.02 0.72
N ALA A 46 4.48 -8.80 1.74
CA ALA A 46 3.71 -9.96 2.16
C ALA A 46 2.30 -9.55 2.65
N GLY A 47 2.20 -8.49 3.45
CA GLY A 47 0.93 -7.96 3.95
C GLY A 47 0.02 -7.46 2.83
N ASN A 48 0.53 -6.66 1.89
CA ASN A 48 -0.24 -6.21 0.73
C ASN A 48 -0.65 -7.38 -0.18
N GLY A 49 0.22 -8.38 -0.38
CA GLY A 49 -0.14 -9.60 -1.10
C GLY A 49 -1.30 -10.36 -0.45
N MET A 50 -1.32 -10.45 0.89
CA MET A 50 -2.44 -11.02 1.64
C MET A 50 -3.72 -10.18 1.51
N TRP A 51 -3.63 -8.85 1.53
CA TRP A 51 -4.77 -7.96 1.32
C TRP A 51 -5.40 -8.12 -0.06
N VAL A 52 -4.58 -8.21 -1.12
CA VAL A 52 -5.06 -8.49 -2.48
C VAL A 52 -5.79 -9.84 -2.53
N TRP A 53 -5.20 -10.89 -1.95
CA TRP A 53 -5.82 -12.22 -1.89
C TRP A 53 -7.15 -12.19 -1.12
N TYR A 54 -7.18 -11.48 0.01
CA TYR A 54 -8.37 -11.31 0.83
C TYR A 54 -9.46 -10.51 0.12
N GLY A 55 -9.11 -9.44 -0.60
CA GLY A 55 -10.03 -8.66 -1.41
C GLY A 55 -10.69 -9.49 -2.52
N ILE A 56 -9.91 -10.37 -3.18
CA ILE A 56 -10.44 -11.32 -4.17
C ILE A 56 -11.43 -12.30 -3.54
N LEU A 57 -11.14 -12.82 -2.34
CA LEU A 57 -12.06 -13.71 -1.61
C LEU A 57 -13.39 -13.03 -1.22
N LEU A 58 -13.37 -11.72 -1.02
CA LEU A 58 -14.54 -10.92 -0.65
C LEU A 58 -15.30 -10.35 -1.84
N ASP A 59 -14.78 -10.48 -3.06
CA ASP A 59 -15.26 -9.76 -4.25
C ASP A 59 -15.35 -8.22 -4.03
N ASP A 60 -14.41 -7.69 -3.23
CA ASP A 60 -14.36 -6.28 -2.82
C ASP A 60 -13.21 -5.57 -3.58
N LEU A 61 -13.60 -4.86 -4.65
CA LEU A 61 -12.71 -4.09 -5.51
C LEU A 61 -11.85 -3.06 -4.76
N PRO A 62 -12.43 -2.19 -3.89
CA PRO A 62 -11.66 -1.26 -3.08
C PRO A 62 -10.51 -1.90 -2.30
N ILE A 63 -10.75 -3.04 -1.63
CA ILE A 63 -9.72 -3.74 -0.85
C ILE A 63 -8.66 -4.35 -1.78
N THR A 64 -9.07 -4.84 -2.95
CA THR A 64 -8.16 -5.48 -3.92
C THR A 64 -7.20 -4.49 -4.60
N ILE A 65 -7.64 -3.23 -4.82
CA ILE A 65 -6.86 -2.18 -5.52
C ILE A 65 -5.90 -1.41 -4.57
N THR A 66 -6.10 -1.54 -3.26
CA THR A 66 -5.28 -0.87 -2.22
C THR A 66 -3.82 -1.31 -2.27
#